data_AF-A0A6B2C3E9-F1
#
_entry.id   AF-A0A6B2C3E9-F1
#
_cell.length_a   1.000
_cell.length_b   1.000
_cell.length_c   1.000
_cell.angle_alpha   90.00
_cell.angle_beta   90.00
_cell.angle_gamma   90.00
#
_symmetry.space_group_name_H-M   'P 1'
#
loop_
_entity.id
_entity.type
_entity.pdbx_description
1 polymer ?
#
loop_
_entity_poly.entity_id
_entity_poly.type
_entity_poly.pdbx_seq_one_letter_code
_entity_poly.pdbx_strand_id
1 'polypeptide(L)'
;MGETLDFSEEENIRLLMLNILKALKYFYSFKELESLLEISSQVLWRYLSFRAVPEKETALKIIEKVKEKKLVQKILDKLKESEELEIDVTNPGVLLLAYLKLANEKWANDAMVIITKDDPFSVAISTVLALNFRAKLCVASPRIFSKNYIYEVYASSTKEIKAYALSRKCIQRKDKVLISLYECEAEECLSLINLASRLHANVNGLFVFKGNREKLREIIERNLDLKIPVETLLETL
;
A
#
# COMPACT_ATOMS: atom_id res chain seq x y z
N MET A 1 -13.06 14.52 5.86
CA MET A 1 -14.04 13.76 5.05
C MET A 1 -13.58 12.32 5.11
N GLY A 2 -14.34 11.42 5.75
CA GLY A 2 -13.86 10.08 6.09
C GLY A 2 -13.75 9.20 4.84
N GLU A 3 -12.53 8.81 4.48
CA GLU A 3 -12.31 7.84 3.41
C GLU A 3 -12.87 6.49 3.88
N THR A 4 -13.99 6.10 3.26
CA THR A 4 -14.76 4.93 3.65
C THR A 4 -14.38 3.80 2.71
N LEU A 5 -13.69 2.81 3.25
CA LEU A 5 -13.39 1.53 2.63
C LEU A 5 -14.69 0.83 2.16
N ASP A 6 -15.06 0.91 0.87
CA ASP A 6 -16.33 0.36 0.34
C ASP A 6 -16.10 -0.80 -0.64
N PHE A 7 -16.54 -2.03 -0.31
CA PHE A 7 -16.16 -3.27 -1.01
C PHE A 7 -17.39 -4.06 -1.50
N SER A 8 -17.41 -4.46 -2.78
CA SER A 8 -18.54 -5.16 -3.44
C SER A 8 -18.12 -6.47 -4.13
N GLU A 9 -17.95 -7.57 -3.37
CA GLU A 9 -18.14 -8.95 -3.86
C GLU A 9 -18.19 -9.96 -2.68
N GLU A 10 -18.94 -11.06 -2.84
CA GLU A 10 -19.40 -11.93 -1.73
C GLU A 10 -18.31 -12.72 -1.01
N GLU A 11 -17.34 -13.27 -1.75
CA GLU A 11 -16.20 -14.01 -1.20
C GLU A 11 -15.13 -13.04 -0.63
N ASN A 12 -15.15 -11.82 -1.13
CA ASN A 12 -14.27 -10.73 -0.72
C ASN A 12 -14.59 -10.25 0.71
N ILE A 13 -15.88 -10.21 1.10
CA ILE A 13 -16.29 -9.61 2.38
C ILE A 13 -15.76 -10.35 3.61
N ARG A 14 -15.70 -11.69 3.58
CA ARG A 14 -15.22 -12.49 4.72
C ARG A 14 -13.71 -12.34 4.86
N LEU A 15 -12.99 -12.43 3.75
CA LEU A 15 -11.53 -12.25 3.73
C LEU A 15 -11.15 -10.84 4.15
N LEU A 16 -11.87 -9.83 3.66
CA LEU A 16 -11.73 -8.44 4.06
C LEU A 16 -11.90 -8.28 5.58
N MET A 17 -12.99 -8.80 6.14
CA MET A 17 -13.23 -8.73 7.58
C MET A 17 -12.09 -9.39 8.37
N LEU A 18 -11.61 -10.56 7.93
CA LEU A 18 -10.47 -11.22 8.57
C LEU A 18 -9.20 -10.39 8.49
N ASN A 19 -8.90 -9.77 7.35
CA ASN A 19 -7.74 -8.89 7.19
C ASN A 19 -7.85 -7.63 8.04
N ILE A 20 -9.04 -7.04 8.14
CA ILE A 20 -9.30 -5.91 9.05
C ILE A 20 -9.06 -6.34 10.50
N LEU A 21 -9.66 -7.45 10.96
CA LEU A 21 -9.45 -7.92 12.33
C LEU A 21 -7.99 -8.24 12.61
N LYS A 22 -7.27 -8.84 11.66
CA LYS A 22 -5.83 -9.10 11.76
C LYS A 22 -5.05 -7.80 11.94
N ALA A 23 -5.34 -6.79 11.13
CA ALA A 23 -4.68 -5.49 11.24
C ALA A 23 -4.96 -4.87 12.61
N LEU A 24 -6.22 -4.82 13.04
CA LEU A 24 -6.64 -4.27 14.32
C LEU A 24 -5.99 -4.98 15.52
N LYS A 25 -5.76 -6.29 15.44
CA LYS A 25 -5.16 -7.07 16.53
C LYS A 25 -3.73 -6.64 16.89
N TYR A 26 -3.02 -5.95 16.00
CA TYR A 26 -1.71 -5.37 16.31
C TYR A 26 -1.79 -4.12 17.20
N PHE A 27 -2.96 -3.47 17.26
CA PHE A 27 -3.17 -2.23 18.03
C PHE A 27 -4.08 -2.42 19.23
N TYR A 28 -4.89 -3.47 19.22
CA TYR A 28 -5.86 -3.77 20.26
C TYR A 28 -5.67 -5.19 20.80
N SER A 29 -5.76 -5.33 22.11
CA SER A 29 -5.91 -6.63 22.78
C SER A 29 -7.27 -7.27 22.45
N PHE A 30 -7.40 -8.57 22.71
CA PHE A 30 -8.70 -9.25 22.54
C PHE A 30 -9.80 -8.64 23.41
N LYS A 31 -9.47 -8.23 24.64
CA LYS A 31 -10.42 -7.58 25.56
C LYS A 31 -10.91 -6.23 25.02
N GLU A 32 -10.01 -5.44 24.45
CA GLU A 32 -10.38 -4.16 23.82
C GLU A 32 -11.25 -4.40 22.57
N LEU A 33 -10.88 -5.36 21.72
CA LEU A 33 -11.71 -5.71 20.55
C LEU A 33 -13.08 -6.27 20.95
N GLU A 34 -13.16 -7.03 22.03
CA GLU A 34 -14.42 -7.52 22.58
C GLU A 34 -15.33 -6.36 23.02
N SER A 35 -14.78 -5.39 23.76
CA SER A 35 -15.52 -4.19 24.17
C SER A 35 -15.91 -3.32 22.97
N LEU A 36 -15.01 -3.15 22.00
CA LEU A 36 -15.24 -2.32 20.83
C LEU A 36 -16.24 -2.97 19.86
N LEU A 37 -16.17 -4.27 19.61
CA LEU A 37 -17.00 -4.95 18.60
C LEU A 37 -18.22 -5.65 19.21
N GLU A 38 -18.27 -5.79 20.54
CA GLU A 38 -19.27 -6.56 21.29
C GLU A 38 -19.33 -8.02 20.79
N ILE A 39 -18.16 -8.61 20.61
CA ILE A 39 -17.98 -10.00 20.17
C ILE A 39 -17.02 -10.65 21.14
N SER A 40 -17.39 -11.81 21.68
CA SER A 40 -16.56 -12.47 22.67
C SER A 40 -15.15 -12.76 22.16
N SER A 41 -14.16 -12.62 23.03
CA SER A 41 -12.75 -12.88 22.74
C SER A 41 -12.54 -14.30 22.18
N GLN A 42 -13.33 -15.29 22.62
CA GLN A 42 -13.24 -16.65 22.08
C GLN A 42 -13.65 -16.72 20.60
N VAL A 43 -14.69 -15.98 20.20
CA VAL A 43 -15.14 -15.93 18.80
C VAL A 43 -14.11 -15.17 17.95
N LEU A 44 -13.63 -14.02 18.41
CA LEU A 44 -12.57 -13.26 17.73
C LEU A 44 -11.30 -14.10 17.53
N TRP A 45 -10.89 -14.86 18.56
CA TRP A 45 -9.74 -15.74 18.46
C TRP A 45 -9.96 -16.86 17.43
N ARG A 46 -11.15 -17.46 17.37
CA ARG A 46 -11.47 -18.48 16.36
C ARG A 46 -11.38 -17.93 14.94
N TYR A 47 -11.82 -16.70 14.71
CA TYR A 47 -11.70 -16.05 13.40
C TYR A 47 -10.25 -15.75 13.04
N LEU A 48 -9.48 -15.14 13.95
CA LEU A 48 -8.07 -14.80 13.70
C LEU A 48 -7.16 -16.01 13.54
N SER A 49 -7.49 -17.13 14.20
CA SER A 49 -6.78 -18.40 14.08
C SER A 49 -7.30 -19.29 12.94
N PHE A 50 -8.24 -18.79 12.12
CA PHE A 50 -8.88 -19.54 11.02
C PHE A 50 -9.56 -20.85 11.45
N ARG A 51 -9.91 -20.99 12.74
CA ARG A 51 -10.67 -22.14 13.26
C ARG A 51 -12.17 -22.03 12.99
N ALA A 52 -12.63 -20.86 12.60
CA ALA A 52 -13.98 -20.63 12.12
C ALA A 52 -13.96 -19.51 11.08
N VAL A 53 -14.85 -19.61 10.11
CA VAL A 53 -15.12 -18.55 9.14
C VAL A 53 -16.53 -18.05 9.43
N PRO A 54 -16.74 -16.74 9.66
CA PRO A 54 -18.07 -16.22 9.91
C PRO A 54 -18.94 -16.26 8.66
N GLU A 55 -20.24 -16.30 8.88
CA GLU A 55 -21.23 -16.08 7.84
C GLU A 55 -21.12 -14.65 7.28
N LYS A 56 -21.62 -14.47 6.05
CA LYS A 56 -21.56 -13.19 5.32
C LYS A 56 -22.15 -12.04 6.14
N GLU A 57 -23.34 -12.23 6.70
CA GLU A 57 -24.01 -11.21 7.52
C GLU A 57 -23.23 -10.86 8.78
N THR A 58 -22.57 -11.85 9.40
CA THR A 58 -21.73 -11.63 10.59
C THR A 58 -20.49 -10.84 10.21
N ALA A 59 -19.85 -11.17 9.08
CA ALA A 59 -18.70 -10.43 8.58
C ALA A 59 -19.04 -8.96 8.27
N LEU A 60 -20.20 -8.71 7.65
CA LEU A 60 -20.71 -7.36 7.38
C LEU A 60 -20.93 -6.56 8.67
N LYS A 61 -21.64 -7.13 9.65
CA LYS A 61 -21.86 -6.49 10.96
C LYS A 61 -20.55 -6.12 11.65
N ILE A 62 -19.53 -6.97 11.56
CA ILE A 62 -18.20 -6.68 12.11
C ILE A 62 -17.57 -5.48 11.40
N ILE A 63 -17.56 -5.49 10.06
CA ILE A 63 -16.99 -4.40 9.26
C ILE A 63 -17.73 -3.08 9.55
N GLU A 64 -19.06 -3.11 9.65
CA GLU A 64 -19.88 -1.95 10.00
C GLU A 64 -19.49 -1.39 11.37
N LYS A 65 -19.38 -2.22 12.41
CA LYS A 65 -18.93 -1.76 13.74
C LYS A 65 -17.52 -1.15 13.70
N VAL A 66 -16.61 -1.72 12.91
CA VAL A 66 -15.26 -1.16 12.71
C VAL A 66 -15.34 0.25 12.10
N LYS A 67 -16.20 0.43 11.08
CA LYS A 67 -16.45 1.72 10.42
C LYS A 67 -17.09 2.73 11.38
N GLU A 68 -18.19 2.34 12.04
CA GLU A 68 -18.94 3.18 12.99
C GLU A 68 -18.04 3.71 14.11
N LYS A 69 -17.19 2.83 14.67
CA LYS A 69 -16.27 3.21 15.76
C LYS A 69 -14.98 3.85 15.27
N LYS A 70 -14.82 4.00 13.95
CA LYS A 70 -13.68 4.61 13.26
C LYS A 70 -12.35 4.02 13.71
N LEU A 71 -12.29 2.69 13.89
CA LEU A 71 -11.11 2.05 14.50
C LEU A 71 -9.86 2.21 13.63
N VAL A 72 -9.99 2.02 12.33
CA VAL A 72 -8.89 2.23 11.37
C VAL A 72 -8.44 3.68 11.38
N GLN A 73 -9.38 4.64 11.31
CA GLN A 73 -9.04 6.07 11.33
C GLN A 73 -8.28 6.46 12.60
N LYS A 74 -8.70 5.97 13.78
CA LYS A 74 -7.99 6.21 15.04
C LYS A 74 -6.55 5.71 15.02
N ILE A 75 -6.27 4.60 14.34
CA ILE A 75 -4.90 4.11 14.15
C ILE A 75 -4.15 5.06 13.22
N LEU A 76 -4.73 5.44 12.08
CA LEU A 76 -4.09 6.35 11.13
C LEU A 76 -3.80 7.73 11.74
N ASP A 77 -4.71 8.26 12.55
CA ASP A 77 -4.54 9.54 13.25
C ASP A 77 -3.35 9.47 14.22
N LYS A 78 -3.23 8.38 15.00
CA LYS A 78 -2.07 8.14 15.87
C LYS A 78 -0.76 8.04 15.09
N LEU A 79 -0.77 7.38 13.93
CA LEU A 79 0.42 7.28 13.08
C LEU A 79 0.84 8.65 12.54
N LYS A 80 -0.11 9.53 12.20
CA LYS A 80 0.21 10.90 11.75
C LYS A 80 0.89 11.73 12.83
N GLU A 81 0.56 11.49 14.08
CA GLU A 81 1.12 12.18 15.25
C GLU A 81 2.41 11.52 15.78
N SER A 82 2.81 10.37 15.22
CA SER A 82 3.97 9.61 15.71
C SER A 82 5.30 10.29 15.33
N GLU A 83 6.15 10.50 16.34
CA GLU A 83 7.53 10.95 16.16
C GLU A 83 8.43 9.85 15.57
N GLU A 84 8.03 8.58 15.71
CA GLU A 84 8.77 7.40 15.27
C GLU A 84 8.04 6.65 14.14
N LEU A 85 7.37 7.39 13.24
CA LEU A 85 6.55 6.81 12.18
C LEU A 85 7.30 5.78 11.32
N GLU A 86 8.59 5.96 11.09
CA GLU A 86 9.46 5.01 10.41
C GLU A 86 9.48 3.62 11.08
N ILE A 87 9.53 3.59 12.42
CA ILE A 87 9.46 2.35 13.19
C ILE A 87 8.04 1.79 13.14
N ASP A 88 7.02 2.63 13.30
CA ASP A 88 5.62 2.21 13.29
C ASP A 88 5.20 1.58 11.96
N VAL A 89 5.72 2.06 10.83
CA VAL A 89 5.47 1.48 9.49
C VAL A 89 5.86 0.01 9.42
N THR A 90 6.88 -0.42 10.19
CA THR A 90 7.32 -1.81 10.20
C THR A 90 6.34 -2.75 10.92
N ASN A 91 5.36 -2.21 11.64
CA ASN A 91 4.31 -2.99 12.28
C ASN A 91 3.46 -3.71 11.20
N PRO A 92 3.33 -5.05 11.25
CA PRO A 92 2.58 -5.79 10.23
C PRO A 92 1.11 -5.38 10.12
N GLY A 93 0.50 -4.87 11.19
CA GLY A 93 -0.83 -4.28 11.16
C GLY A 93 -0.89 -3.03 10.29
N VAL A 94 0.11 -2.14 10.38
CA VAL A 94 0.22 -0.94 9.53
C VAL A 94 0.42 -1.32 8.06
N LEU A 95 1.31 -2.28 7.78
CA LEU A 95 1.52 -2.79 6.43
C LEU A 95 0.24 -3.42 5.85
N LEU A 96 -0.54 -4.12 6.66
CA LEU A 96 -1.82 -4.69 6.23
C LEU A 96 -2.88 -3.60 5.97
N LEU A 97 -2.87 -2.50 6.73
CA LEU A 97 -3.70 -1.34 6.43
C LEU A 97 -3.33 -0.70 5.08
N ALA A 98 -2.05 -0.64 4.72
CA ALA A 98 -1.60 -0.17 3.41
C ALA A 98 -2.19 -1.03 2.26
N TYR A 99 -2.18 -2.36 2.41
CA TYR A 99 -2.88 -3.24 1.46
C TYR A 99 -4.39 -2.99 1.44
N LEU A 100 -5.04 -2.92 2.61
CA LEU A 100 -6.49 -2.74 2.70
C LEU A 100 -6.97 -1.44 2.05
N LYS A 101 -6.15 -0.37 2.10
CA LYS A 101 -6.41 0.89 1.40
C LYS A 101 -6.52 0.71 -0.12
N LEU A 102 -5.77 -0.22 -0.70
CA LEU A 102 -5.76 -0.51 -2.14
C LEU A 102 -6.61 -1.72 -2.54
N ALA A 103 -7.15 -2.48 -1.59
CA ALA A 103 -7.76 -3.77 -1.88
C ALA A 103 -9.02 -3.69 -2.78
N ASN A 104 -9.67 -2.53 -2.87
CA ASN A 104 -10.76 -2.25 -3.82
C ASN A 104 -10.33 -1.67 -5.15
N GLU A 105 -9.10 -1.16 -5.19
CA GLU A 105 -8.63 -0.42 -6.32
C GLU A 105 -8.37 -1.40 -7.45
N LYS A 106 -9.24 -1.42 -8.46
CA LYS A 106 -9.12 -2.33 -9.60
C LYS A 106 -7.76 -2.19 -10.28
N TRP A 107 -7.26 -0.96 -10.40
CA TRP A 107 -5.96 -0.70 -10.96
C TRP A 107 -4.82 -1.30 -10.12
N ALA A 108 -4.94 -1.33 -8.79
CA ALA A 108 -3.95 -1.95 -7.92
C ALA A 108 -4.02 -3.49 -7.97
N ASN A 109 -5.22 -4.07 -7.93
CA ASN A 109 -5.43 -5.53 -8.02
C ASN A 109 -4.98 -6.11 -9.36
N ASP A 110 -5.05 -5.32 -10.43
CA ASP A 110 -4.57 -5.71 -11.76
C ASP A 110 -3.04 -5.66 -11.91
N ALA A 111 -2.30 -5.19 -10.90
CA ALA A 111 -0.84 -5.06 -10.97
C ALA A 111 -0.17 -6.44 -11.10
N MET A 112 0.70 -6.57 -12.10
CA MET A 112 1.52 -7.77 -12.32
C MET A 112 2.90 -7.61 -11.68
N VAL A 113 3.38 -6.37 -11.58
CA VAL A 113 4.68 -6.00 -11.01
C VAL A 113 4.50 -4.82 -10.08
N ILE A 114 5.17 -4.86 -8.93
CA ILE A 114 5.32 -3.73 -8.02
C ILE A 114 6.76 -3.25 -8.09
N ILE A 115 6.97 -1.97 -8.44
CA ILE A 115 8.28 -1.33 -8.36
C ILE A 115 8.37 -0.53 -7.06
N THR A 116 9.49 -0.67 -6.36
CA THR A 116 9.83 0.11 -5.16
C THR A 116 11.26 0.61 -5.25
N LYS A 117 11.64 1.58 -4.41
CA LYS A 117 13.03 1.94 -4.19
C LYS A 117 13.68 1.04 -3.12
N ASP A 118 15.01 0.99 -3.15
CA ASP A 118 15.88 0.23 -2.23
C ASP A 118 16.02 0.94 -0.87
N ASP A 119 14.92 1.05 -0.14
CA ASP A 119 14.89 1.47 1.27
C ASP A 119 14.02 0.51 2.12
N PRO A 120 14.31 0.35 3.43
CA PRO A 120 13.64 -0.65 4.26
C PRO A 120 12.11 -0.50 4.31
N PHE A 121 11.61 0.74 4.35
CA PHE A 121 10.19 1.01 4.55
C PHE A 121 9.39 0.77 3.27
N SER A 122 9.86 1.32 2.13
CA SER A 122 9.21 1.07 0.85
C SER A 122 9.26 -0.40 0.46
N VAL A 123 10.36 -1.11 0.75
CA VAL A 123 10.46 -2.55 0.52
C VAL A 123 9.48 -3.32 1.39
N ALA A 124 9.33 -2.98 2.68
CA ALA A 124 8.37 -3.65 3.57
C ALA A 124 6.92 -3.50 3.08
N ILE A 125 6.51 -2.27 2.77
CA ILE A 125 5.17 -1.96 2.22
C ILE A 125 4.95 -2.74 0.91
N SER A 126 5.89 -2.59 -0.03
CA SER A 126 5.77 -3.19 -1.35
C SER A 126 5.80 -4.71 -1.32
N THR A 127 6.46 -5.32 -0.34
CA THR A 127 6.44 -6.77 -0.13
C THR A 127 5.05 -7.25 0.28
N VAL A 128 4.39 -6.55 1.21
CA VAL A 128 3.02 -6.90 1.63
C VAL A 128 2.04 -6.70 0.47
N LEU A 129 2.16 -5.62 -0.31
CA LEU A 129 1.34 -5.43 -1.50
C LEU A 129 1.59 -6.55 -2.54
N ALA A 130 2.85 -6.89 -2.81
CA ALA A 130 3.21 -7.90 -3.81
C ALA A 130 2.66 -9.28 -3.43
N LEU A 131 2.75 -9.65 -2.15
CA LEU A 131 2.19 -10.90 -1.61
C LEU A 131 0.67 -10.95 -1.78
N ASN A 132 -0.05 -9.89 -1.43
CA ASN A 132 -1.52 -9.89 -1.46
C ASN A 132 -2.09 -9.76 -2.89
N PHE A 133 -1.44 -8.98 -3.76
CA PHE A 133 -1.83 -8.86 -5.17
C PHE A 133 -1.25 -9.96 -6.06
N ARG A 134 -0.43 -10.87 -5.50
CA ARG A 134 0.29 -11.92 -6.25
C ARG A 134 1.14 -11.35 -7.39
N ALA A 135 1.67 -10.16 -7.17
CA ALA A 135 2.52 -9.44 -8.11
C ALA A 135 4.00 -9.75 -7.83
N LYS A 136 4.83 -9.60 -8.86
CA LYS A 136 6.29 -9.67 -8.70
C LYS A 136 6.81 -8.38 -8.07
N LEU A 137 7.69 -8.49 -7.06
CA LEU A 137 8.37 -7.34 -6.49
C LEU A 137 9.67 -7.02 -7.24
N CYS A 138 9.85 -5.75 -7.60
CA CYS A 138 10.97 -5.20 -8.33
C CYS A 138 11.59 -4.03 -7.55
N VAL A 139 12.76 -4.24 -6.98
CA VAL A 139 13.47 -3.22 -6.20
C VAL A 139 14.44 -2.48 -7.11
N ALA A 140 14.19 -1.19 -7.32
CA ALA A 140 15.08 -0.28 -8.03
C ALA A 140 16.19 0.17 -7.07
N SER A 141 17.44 -0.11 -7.43
CA SER A 141 18.61 0.14 -6.58
C SER A 141 19.42 1.31 -7.11
N PRO A 142 20.08 2.11 -6.24
CA PRO A 142 21.05 3.10 -6.69
C PRO A 142 22.29 2.49 -7.34
N ARG A 143 22.46 1.16 -7.27
CA ARG A 143 23.63 0.45 -7.78
C ARG A 143 23.28 -0.41 -9.00
N ILE A 144 24.20 -0.46 -9.95
CA ILE A 144 24.14 -1.35 -11.11
C ILE A 144 24.93 -2.62 -10.78
N PHE A 145 24.25 -3.75 -10.72
CA PHE A 145 24.89 -5.04 -10.41
C PHE A 145 25.30 -5.84 -11.65
N SER A 146 24.76 -5.50 -12.82
CA SER A 146 25.10 -6.19 -14.08
C SER A 146 24.77 -5.34 -15.30
N LYS A 147 25.23 -5.78 -16.48
CA LYS A 147 24.92 -5.13 -17.78
C LYS A 147 23.43 -5.15 -18.16
N ASN A 148 22.63 -6.00 -17.52
CA ASN A 148 21.21 -6.19 -17.86
C ASN A 148 20.26 -5.23 -17.11
N TYR A 149 20.75 -4.08 -16.67
CA TYR A 149 19.97 -3.06 -16.00
C TYR A 149 19.64 -1.91 -16.97
N ILE A 150 18.51 -1.28 -16.74
CA ILE A 150 18.25 0.09 -17.20
C ILE A 150 18.40 1.02 -16.00
N TYR A 151 18.75 2.27 -16.26
CA TYR A 151 18.82 3.28 -15.23
C TYR A 151 18.18 4.58 -15.70
N GLU A 152 17.68 5.34 -14.73
CA GLU A 152 17.14 6.68 -14.89
C GLU A 152 17.81 7.57 -13.85
N VAL A 153 18.24 8.75 -14.28
CA VAL A 153 18.89 9.75 -13.45
C VAL A 153 17.89 10.86 -13.17
N TYR A 154 17.86 11.36 -11.94
CA TYR A 154 17.03 12.49 -11.53
C TYR A 154 17.82 13.41 -10.61
N ALA A 155 17.41 14.68 -10.56
CA ALA A 155 17.92 15.63 -9.58
C ALA A 155 16.94 15.65 -8.40
N SER A 156 17.44 15.47 -7.18
CA SER A 156 16.64 15.64 -5.96
C SER A 156 16.29 17.11 -5.73
N SER A 157 15.40 17.37 -4.77
CA SER A 157 15.09 18.71 -4.27
C SER A 157 16.34 19.48 -3.80
N THR A 158 17.34 18.76 -3.29
CA THR A 158 18.65 19.28 -2.84
C THR A 158 19.67 19.46 -3.97
N LYS A 159 19.27 19.26 -5.24
CA LYS A 159 20.11 19.28 -6.45
C LYS A 159 21.20 18.19 -6.49
N GLU A 160 21.06 17.16 -5.68
CA GLU A 160 21.91 15.97 -5.79
C GLU A 160 21.47 15.14 -6.99
N ILE A 161 22.42 14.70 -7.79
CA ILE A 161 22.15 13.79 -8.90
C ILE A 161 22.07 12.37 -8.34
N LYS A 162 20.89 11.78 -8.43
CA LYS A 162 20.60 10.40 -8.00
C LYS A 162 20.22 9.57 -9.20
N ALA A 163 20.35 8.24 -9.06
CA ALA A 163 19.97 7.32 -10.11
C ALA A 163 19.29 6.10 -9.50
N TYR A 164 18.30 5.58 -10.22
CA TYR A 164 17.74 4.27 -9.95
C TYR A 164 18.03 3.35 -11.11
N ALA A 165 18.44 2.13 -10.79
CA ALA A 165 18.70 1.07 -11.73
C ALA A 165 17.76 -0.11 -11.47
N LEU A 166 17.17 -0.64 -12.54
CA LEU A 166 16.27 -1.78 -12.49
C LEU A 166 16.67 -2.84 -13.51
N SER A 167 16.64 -4.11 -13.10
CA SER A 167 16.89 -5.23 -13.99
C SER A 167 15.86 -5.29 -15.11
N ARG A 168 16.30 -5.43 -16.36
CA ARG A 168 15.40 -5.64 -17.52
C ARG A 168 14.57 -6.91 -17.41
N LYS A 169 15.02 -7.88 -16.61
CA LYS A 169 14.26 -9.12 -16.33
C LYS A 169 13.14 -8.89 -15.34
N CYS A 170 13.09 -7.73 -14.68
CA CYS A 170 12.10 -7.45 -13.66
C CYS A 170 10.72 -7.21 -14.26
N ILE A 171 10.67 -6.48 -15.38
CA ILE A 171 9.46 -6.05 -16.06
C ILE A 171 9.45 -6.58 -17.48
N GLN A 172 8.30 -7.07 -17.92
CA GLN A 172 8.03 -7.45 -19.30
C GLN A 172 7.17 -6.38 -20.00
N ARG A 173 7.22 -6.39 -21.33
CA ARG A 173 6.42 -5.48 -22.15
C ARG A 173 4.93 -5.71 -21.88
N LYS A 174 4.18 -4.61 -21.68
CA LYS A 174 2.75 -4.57 -21.32
C LYS A 174 2.41 -5.00 -19.88
N ASP A 175 3.39 -5.33 -19.03
CA ASP A 175 3.12 -5.55 -17.61
C ASP A 175 2.39 -4.35 -17.03
N LYS A 176 1.39 -4.61 -16.19
CA LYS A 176 0.72 -3.58 -15.40
C LYS A 176 1.55 -3.35 -14.14
N VAL A 177 2.05 -2.13 -13.97
CA VAL A 177 3.06 -1.76 -12.97
C VAL A 177 2.46 -0.82 -11.93
N LEU A 178 2.44 -1.27 -10.68
CA LEU A 178 2.18 -0.43 -9.52
C LEU A 178 3.51 0.08 -8.98
N ILE A 179 3.65 1.39 -8.76
CA ILE A 179 4.77 1.94 -8.00
C ILE A 179 4.33 2.10 -6.56
N SER A 180 5.14 1.61 -5.62
CA SER A 180 4.83 1.65 -4.19
C SER A 180 6.03 2.16 -3.41
N LEU A 181 5.84 3.23 -2.63
CA LEU A 181 6.90 3.93 -1.90
C LEU A 181 6.41 4.30 -0.50
N TYR A 182 7.32 4.37 0.47
CA TYR A 182 7.03 4.92 1.79
C TYR A 182 6.77 6.44 1.69
N GLU A 183 7.70 7.14 1.06
CA GLU A 183 7.61 8.56 0.73
C GLU A 183 8.41 8.79 -0.56
N CYS A 184 8.08 9.83 -1.32
CA CYS A 184 8.85 10.20 -2.50
C CYS A 184 8.82 11.71 -2.76
N GLU A 185 9.91 12.22 -3.31
CA GLU A 185 9.90 13.49 -4.04
C GLU A 185 9.26 13.28 -5.42
N ALA A 186 8.79 14.36 -6.02
CA ALA A 186 8.15 14.27 -7.34
C ALA A 186 9.10 13.74 -8.41
N GLU A 187 10.32 14.26 -8.46
CA GLU A 187 11.36 13.86 -9.41
C GLU A 187 11.75 12.39 -9.23
N GLU A 188 11.81 11.91 -7.98
CA GLU A 188 12.04 10.51 -7.66
C GLU A 188 10.90 9.63 -8.19
N CYS A 189 9.64 9.99 -7.89
CA CYS A 189 8.47 9.28 -8.36
C CYS A 189 8.41 9.22 -9.91
N LEU A 190 8.68 10.35 -10.58
CA LEU A 190 8.78 10.42 -12.04
C LEU A 190 9.89 9.51 -12.60
N SER A 191 11.04 9.42 -11.94
CA SER A 191 12.14 8.57 -12.38
C SER A 191 11.77 7.08 -12.42
N LEU A 192 11.02 6.61 -11.42
CA LEU A 192 10.54 5.22 -11.37
C LEU A 192 9.44 4.96 -12.41
N ILE A 193 8.56 5.94 -12.66
CA ILE A 193 7.55 5.87 -13.74
C ILE A 193 8.23 5.79 -15.11
N ASN A 194 9.27 6.60 -15.33
CA ASN A 194 10.05 6.59 -16.56
C ASN A 194 10.78 5.26 -16.77
N LEU A 195 11.38 4.69 -15.72
CA LEU A 195 12.01 3.36 -15.79
C LEU A 195 11.04 2.29 -16.29
N ALA A 196 9.82 2.25 -15.74
CA ALA A 196 8.79 1.32 -16.16
C ALA A 196 8.34 1.57 -17.61
N SER A 197 8.05 2.83 -17.94
CA SER A 197 7.59 3.26 -19.27
C SER A 197 8.61 2.95 -20.37
N ARG A 198 9.92 3.12 -20.10
CA ARG A 198 11.02 2.79 -21.02
C ARG A 198 11.15 1.30 -21.33
N LEU A 199 10.59 0.42 -20.48
CA LEU A 199 10.45 -1.01 -20.75
C LEU A 199 9.14 -1.37 -21.45
N HIS A 200 8.39 -0.37 -21.92
CA HIS A 200 7.07 -0.52 -22.55
C HIS A 200 6.05 -1.23 -21.64
N ALA A 201 6.17 -1.02 -20.33
CA ALA A 201 5.17 -1.43 -19.36
C ALA A 201 4.13 -0.33 -19.14
N ASN A 202 2.96 -0.71 -18.64
CA ASN A 202 1.86 0.19 -18.36
C ASN A 202 1.86 0.51 -16.86
N VAL A 203 2.26 1.72 -16.48
CA VAL A 203 2.13 2.16 -15.08
C VAL A 203 0.65 2.36 -14.78
N ASN A 204 0.08 1.50 -13.93
CA ASN A 204 -1.35 1.46 -13.63
C ASN A 204 -1.71 2.28 -12.39
N GLY A 205 -0.73 2.70 -11.59
CA GLY A 205 -0.92 3.62 -10.48
C GLY A 205 0.32 3.80 -9.61
N LEU A 206 0.21 4.76 -8.70
CA LEU A 206 1.20 5.11 -7.70
C LEU A 206 0.56 5.03 -6.31
N PHE A 207 1.21 4.32 -5.40
CA PHE A 207 0.89 4.32 -3.99
C PHE A 207 2.06 4.90 -3.18
N VAL A 208 1.79 5.90 -2.36
CA VAL A 208 2.77 6.47 -1.45
C VAL A 208 2.24 6.40 -0.03
N PHE A 209 2.95 5.75 0.89
CA PHE A 209 2.45 5.57 2.25
C PHE A 209 2.23 6.92 2.95
N LYS A 210 3.15 7.86 2.84
CA LYS A 210 3.09 9.21 3.41
C LYS A 210 3.36 10.26 2.33
N GLY A 211 2.41 11.15 2.10
CA GLY A 211 2.59 12.24 1.13
C GLY A 211 1.33 13.05 0.84
N ASN A 212 1.47 14.07 0.00
CA ASN A 212 0.37 14.89 -0.49
C ASN A 212 -0.12 14.34 -1.84
N ARG A 213 -1.29 13.69 -1.84
CA ARG A 213 -1.85 12.99 -3.00
C ARG A 213 -2.11 13.94 -4.17
N GLU A 214 -2.75 15.07 -3.90
CA GLU A 214 -3.14 16.03 -4.95
C GLU A 214 -1.89 16.65 -5.60
N LYS A 215 -0.90 17.03 -4.81
CA LYS A 215 0.37 17.55 -5.31
C LYS A 215 1.11 16.53 -6.17
N LEU A 216 1.20 15.27 -5.74
CA LEU A 216 1.83 14.21 -6.52
C LEU A 216 1.10 13.99 -7.85
N ARG A 217 -0.24 13.93 -7.81
CA ARG A 217 -1.08 13.79 -8.99
C ARG A 217 -0.87 14.92 -9.99
N GLU A 218 -0.92 16.17 -9.54
CA GLU A 218 -0.69 17.34 -10.39
C GLU A 218 0.68 17.29 -11.09
N ILE A 219 1.73 16.93 -10.34
CA ILE A 219 3.09 16.91 -10.90
C ILE A 219 3.24 15.78 -11.92
N ILE A 220 2.66 14.62 -11.66
CA ILE A 220 2.68 13.47 -12.58
C ILE A 220 1.92 13.80 -13.88
N GLU A 221 0.71 14.33 -13.77
CA GLU A 221 -0.11 14.71 -14.93
C GLU A 221 0.58 15.78 -15.79
N ARG A 222 1.26 16.76 -15.16
CA ARG A 222 1.99 17.82 -15.88
C ARG A 222 3.23 17.34 -16.63
N ASN A 223 3.94 16.33 -16.11
CA ASN A 223 5.25 15.94 -16.66
C ASN A 223 5.18 14.76 -17.64
N LEU A 224 4.19 13.89 -17.52
CA LEU A 224 4.17 12.65 -18.27
C LEU A 224 3.06 12.54 -19.32
N ASP A 225 2.12 13.50 -19.38
CA ASP A 225 0.89 13.40 -20.18
C ASP A 225 0.14 12.06 -19.96
N LEU A 226 0.33 11.50 -18.76
CA LEU A 226 -0.25 10.24 -18.30
C LEU A 226 -1.14 10.53 -17.10
N LYS A 227 -2.37 10.01 -17.17
CA LYS A 227 -3.29 9.99 -16.02
C LYS A 227 -3.18 8.64 -15.35
N ILE A 228 -2.42 8.57 -14.27
CA ILE A 228 -2.35 7.40 -13.40
C ILE A 228 -3.06 7.71 -12.07
N PRO A 229 -3.81 6.75 -11.50
CA PRO A 229 -4.28 6.83 -10.12
C PRO A 229 -3.13 7.04 -9.14
N VAL A 230 -3.34 7.91 -8.16
CA VAL A 230 -2.42 8.15 -7.05
C VAL A 230 -3.19 7.97 -5.75
N GLU A 231 -2.69 7.12 -4.86
CA GLU A 231 -3.26 6.92 -3.53
C GLU A 231 -2.20 7.08 -2.43
N THR A 232 -2.65 7.57 -1.29
CA THR A 232 -1.83 7.77 -0.08
C THR A 232 -2.47 7.08 1.12
N LEU A 233 -1.68 6.57 2.07
CA LEU A 233 -2.25 6.08 3.33
C LEU A 233 -2.35 7.21 4.37
N LEU A 234 -1.27 7.98 4.51
CA LEU A 234 -1.14 9.11 5.41
C LEU A 234 -1.01 10.39 4.60
N GLU A 235 -2.14 11.06 4.39
CA GLU A 235 -2.19 12.36 3.71
C GLU A 235 -1.47 13.44 4.54
N THR A 236 -0.50 14.12 3.91
CA THR A 236 0.19 15.29 4.44
C THR A 236 -0.31 16.56 3.75
N LEU A 237 -0.40 17.66 4.49
CA LEU A 237 -0.73 18.98 3.94
C LEU A 237 0.35 19.47 2.97
#